data_AF-A0A6V8PJB0-F1
#
_entry.id   AF-A0A6V8PJB0-F1
#
_cell.length_a   1.000
_cell.length_b   1.000
_cell.length_c   1.000
_cell.angle_alpha   90.00
_cell.angle_beta   90.00
_cell.angle_gamma   90.00
#
_symmetry.space_group_name_H-M   'P 1'
#
loop_
_entity.id
_entity.type
_entity.pdbx_description
1 polymer ?
#
loop_
_entity_poly.entity_id
_entity_poly.type
_entity_poly.pdbx_seq_one_letter_code
_entity_poly.pdbx_strand_id
1 'polypeptide(L)'
;MSFVSRFLTSRWGPIFTGLVVGILAPVLVKLGNPSNMGVCVVCFSRDIAGALGLHHAGVVQYIRPEIIGFVLGSLVAALIFREFKPRTGSAPLVRFLLGMFAV
;
A
#
# COMPACT_ATOMS: atom_id res chain seq x y z
N MET A 1 -18.53 -8.73 18.08
CA MET A 1 -17.11 -8.42 17.80
C MET A 1 -16.31 -9.68 18.00
N SER A 2 -15.64 -10.19 16.96
CA SER A 2 -14.91 -11.47 17.01
C SER A 2 -13.71 -11.38 17.96
N PHE A 3 -13.28 -12.51 18.53
CA PHE A 3 -12.06 -12.61 19.35
C PHE A 3 -10.82 -12.08 18.61
N VAL A 4 -10.74 -12.34 17.30
CA VAL A 4 -9.69 -11.87 16.40
C VAL A 4 -9.63 -10.34 16.33
N SER A 5 -10.78 -9.67 16.23
CA SER A 5 -10.84 -8.20 16.22
C SER A 5 -10.32 -7.61 17.54
N ARG A 6 -10.68 -8.20 18.69
CA ARG A 6 -10.18 -7.74 20.01
C ARG A 6 -8.67 -7.92 20.16
N PHE A 7 -8.12 -8.99 19.60
CA PHE A 7 -6.69 -9.25 19.62
C PHE A 7 -5.92 -8.24 18.75
N LEU A 8 -6.41 -7.95 17.54
CA LEU A 8 -5.81 -6.98 16.62
C LEU A 8 -5.91 -5.52 17.10
N THR A 9 -6.93 -5.16 17.86
CA THR A 9 -7.05 -3.81 18.48
C THR A 9 -6.17 -3.66 19.73
N SER A 10 -5.71 -4.77 20.32
CA SER A 10 -4.83 -4.74 21.49
C SER A 10 -3.39 -4.37 21.11
N ARG A 11 -2.51 -4.21 22.12
CA ARG A 11 -1.06 -3.96 21.95
C ARG A 11 -0.35 -4.99 21.06
N TRP A 12 -0.94 -6.18 20.90
CA TRP A 12 -0.41 -7.26 20.09
C TRP A 12 -0.63 -7.06 18.59
N GLY A 13 -1.62 -6.27 18.18
CA GLY A 13 -1.91 -5.97 16.78
C GLY A 13 -0.72 -5.34 16.04
N PRO A 14 -0.24 -4.17 16.49
CA PRO A 14 0.91 -3.50 15.87
C PRO A 14 2.20 -4.32 15.87
N ILE A 15 2.41 -5.13 16.92
CA ILE A 15 3.60 -6.00 17.04
C ILE A 15 3.53 -7.09 15.98
N PHE A 16 2.38 -7.74 15.84
CA PHE A 16 2.20 -8.81 14.86
C PHE A 16 2.29 -8.29 13.42
N THR A 17 1.62 -7.19 13.10
CA THR A 17 1.72 -6.57 11.76
C THR A 17 3.13 -6.09 11.46
N GLY A 18 3.82 -5.49 12.44
CA GLY A 18 5.22 -5.08 12.30
C GLY A 18 6.14 -6.26 11.99
N LEU A 19 5.97 -7.39 12.68
CA LEU A 19 6.73 -8.61 12.42
C LEU A 19 6.45 -9.17 11.02
N VAL A 20 5.17 -9.23 10.62
CA VAL A 20 4.77 -9.73 9.29
C VAL A 20 5.34 -8.84 8.18
N VAL A 21 5.21 -7.52 8.28
CA VAL A 21 5.75 -6.59 7.29
C VAL A 21 7.29 -6.62 7.29
N GLY A 22 7.92 -6.71 8.46
CA GLY A 22 9.37 -6.81 8.61
C GLY A 22 9.97 -8.07 7.99
N ILE A 23 9.23 -9.17 7.91
CA ILE A 23 9.63 -10.39 7.21
C ILE A 23 9.29 -10.31 5.71
N LEU A 24 8.10 -9.80 5.35
CA LEU A 24 7.69 -9.71 3.94
C LEU A 24 8.57 -8.76 3.14
N ALA A 25 9.02 -7.65 3.74
CA ALA A 25 9.85 -6.66 3.04
C ALA A 25 11.15 -7.24 2.45
N PRO A 26 12.02 -7.93 3.21
CA PRO A 26 13.22 -8.56 2.65
C PRO A 26 12.91 -9.75 1.74
N VAL A 27 11.82 -10.49 1.98
CA VAL A 27 11.40 -11.59 1.09
C VAL A 27 11.03 -11.06 -0.29
N LEU A 28 10.31 -9.94 -0.37
CA LEU A 28 9.95 -9.31 -1.64
C LEU A 28 11.17 -8.79 -2.41
N VAL A 29 12.23 -8.34 -1.72
CA VAL A 29 13.53 -8.05 -2.36
C VAL A 29 14.09 -9.29 -3.06
N LYS A 30 14.08 -10.44 -2.37
CA LYS A 30 14.57 -11.69 -2.94
C LYS A 30 13.73 -12.17 -4.14
N LEU A 31 12.44 -11.86 -4.16
CA LEU A 31 11.49 -12.29 -5.19
C LEU A 31 11.45 -11.37 -6.42
N GLY A 32 12.20 -10.25 -6.43
CA GLY A 32 12.31 -9.40 -7.62
C GLY A 32 12.32 -7.89 -7.36
N ASN A 33 12.12 -7.44 -6.11
CA ASN A 33 12.24 -6.01 -5.80
C ASN A 33 13.71 -5.59 -5.70
N PRO A 34 14.08 -4.40 -6.20
CA PRO A 34 15.44 -3.89 -6.07
C PRO A 34 15.92 -3.91 -4.62
N SER A 35 17.21 -4.18 -4.42
CA SER A 35 17.80 -4.36 -3.08
C SER A 35 17.61 -3.17 -2.14
N ASN A 36 17.36 -1.98 -2.70
CA ASN A 36 17.09 -0.74 -1.98
C ASN A 36 15.59 -0.39 -1.84
N MET A 37 14.67 -1.22 -2.36
CA MET A 37 13.25 -0.86 -2.52
C MET A 37 12.25 -1.70 -1.72
N GLY A 38 12.61 -2.84 -1.13
CA GLY A 38 11.76 -3.59 -0.18
C GLY A 38 10.25 -3.50 -0.46
N VAL A 39 9.52 -2.88 0.47
CA VAL A 39 8.15 -2.37 0.29
C VAL A 39 8.19 -0.84 0.32
N CYS A 40 8.63 -0.22 -0.77
CA CYS A 40 8.77 1.24 -0.89
C CYS A 40 7.62 1.83 -1.71
N VAL A 41 6.59 2.34 -1.02
CA VAL A 41 5.40 2.94 -1.66
C VAL A 41 5.78 4.15 -2.54
N VAL A 42 6.78 4.94 -2.11
CA VAL A 42 7.29 6.11 -2.87
C VAL A 42 7.99 5.68 -4.16
N CYS A 43 8.76 4.59 -4.12
CA CYS A 43 9.45 4.07 -5.29
C CYS A 43 8.44 3.48 -6.29
N PHE A 44 7.39 2.83 -5.77
CA PHE A 44 6.36 2.22 -6.60
C PHE A 44 5.47 3.26 -7.28
N SER A 45 5.16 4.38 -6.62
CA SER A 45 4.42 5.48 -7.25
C SER A 45 5.23 6.15 -8.37
N ARG A 46 6.56 6.30 -8.19
CA ARG A 46 7.45 6.69 -9.29
C ARG A 46 7.33 5.69 -10.44
N ASP A 47 7.50 4.39 -10.19
CA ASP A 47 7.50 3.38 -11.27
C ASP A 47 6.15 3.36 -12.04
N ILE A 48 5.03 3.54 -11.33
CA ILE A 48 3.70 3.71 -11.93
C ILE A 48 3.62 4.98 -12.76
N ALA A 49 4.14 6.12 -12.28
CA ALA A 49 4.18 7.36 -13.05
C ALA A 49 5.02 7.18 -14.34
N GLY A 50 6.10 6.41 -14.28
CA GLY A 50 6.89 6.01 -15.45
C GLY A 50 6.08 5.18 -16.44
N ALA A 51 5.32 4.19 -15.95
CA ALA A 51 4.45 3.35 -16.77
C ALA A 51 3.28 4.12 -17.41
N LEU A 52 2.77 5.16 -16.74
CA LEU A 52 1.77 6.08 -17.27
C LEU A 52 2.33 7.14 -18.24
N GLY A 53 3.65 7.14 -18.47
CA GLY A 53 4.31 8.07 -19.39
C GLY A 53 4.52 9.47 -18.83
N LEU A 54 4.40 9.67 -17.51
CA LEU A 54 4.64 10.96 -16.85
C LEU A 54 6.15 11.29 -16.73
N HIS A 55 7.02 10.29 -16.85
CA HIS A 55 8.46 10.48 -17.02
C HIS A 55 9.05 9.33 -17.86
N HIS A 56 10.22 9.55 -18.46
CA HIS A 56 10.85 8.63 -19.42
C HIS A 56 12.16 8.03 -18.91
N ALA A 57 12.09 7.25 -17.83
CA ALA A 57 13.22 6.45 -17.37
C ALA A 57 12.92 4.97 -17.67
N GLY A 58 13.46 4.45 -18.77
CA GLY A 58 13.07 3.14 -19.33
C GLY A 58 13.25 1.93 -18.39
N VAL A 59 14.08 2.04 -17.35
CA VAL A 59 14.28 0.98 -16.35
C VAL A 59 13.11 0.87 -15.37
N VAL A 60 12.30 1.93 -15.22
CA VAL A 60 11.28 2.06 -14.17
C VAL A 60 9.88 2.32 -14.72
N GLN A 61 9.58 1.88 -15.94
CA GLN A 61 8.24 2.04 -16.55
C GLN A 61 7.41 0.76 -16.44
N TYR A 62 7.11 0.33 -15.21
CA TYR A 62 6.28 -0.84 -14.98
C TYR A 62 5.35 -0.63 -13.78
N ILE A 63 4.14 -1.19 -13.88
CA ILE A 63 3.15 -1.13 -12.82
C ILE A 63 3.42 -2.29 -11.86
N ARG A 64 3.80 -1.95 -10.64
CA ARG A 64 4.04 -2.90 -9.56
C ARG A 64 2.74 -3.38 -8.93
N PRO A 65 2.41 -4.69 -8.96
CA PRO A 65 1.16 -5.22 -8.41
C PRO A 65 1.01 -5.03 -6.89
N GLU A 66 2.08 -4.72 -6.17
CA GLU A 66 2.09 -4.53 -4.71
C GLU A 66 1.14 -3.42 -4.25
N ILE A 67 1.10 -2.29 -4.95
CA ILE A 67 0.19 -1.17 -4.62
C ILE A 67 -1.26 -1.60 -4.81
N ILE A 68 -1.57 -2.29 -5.92
CA ILE A 68 -2.90 -2.81 -6.20
C ILE A 68 -3.29 -3.84 -5.13
N GLY A 69 -2.34 -4.69 -4.73
CA GLY A 69 -2.50 -5.65 -3.64
C GLY A 69 -2.82 -4.99 -2.30
N PHE A 70 -2.17 -3.88 -1.95
CA PHE A 70 -2.51 -3.13 -0.72
C PHE A 70 -3.91 -2.53 -0.76
N VAL A 71 -4.29 -1.94 -1.90
CA VAL A 71 -5.62 -1.33 -2.04
C VAL A 71 -6.72 -2.39 -1.99
N LEU A 72 -6.60 -3.46 -2.78
CA LEU A 72 -7.60 -4.54 -2.80
C LEU A 72 -7.59 -5.36 -1.50
N GLY A 73 -6.42 -5.64 -0.94
CA GLY A 73 -6.29 -6.36 0.33
C GLY A 73 -6.92 -5.59 1.50
N SER A 74 -6.72 -4.26 1.56
CA SER A 74 -7.36 -3.42 2.59
C SER A 74 -8.87 -3.34 2.40
N LEU A 75 -9.36 -3.30 1.14
CA LEU A 75 -10.78 -3.37 0.84
C LEU A 75 -11.40 -4.70 1.28
N VAL A 76 -10.79 -5.83 0.93
CA VAL A 76 -11.26 -7.17 1.33
C VAL A 76 -11.28 -7.30 2.86
N ALA A 77 -10.23 -6.84 3.54
CA ALA A 77 -10.20 -6.83 5.00
C ALA A 77 -11.34 -5.99 5.60
N ALA A 78 -11.57 -4.77 5.10
CA ALA A 78 -12.65 -3.90 5.57
C ALA A 78 -14.04 -4.53 5.36
N LEU A 79 -14.24 -5.29 4.27
CA LEU A 79 -15.48 -6.02 4.02
C LEU A 79 -15.66 -7.22 4.96
N ILE A 80 -14.62 -8.02 5.19
CA ILE A 80 -14.65 -9.17 6.10
C ILE A 80 -14.98 -8.72 7.53
N PHE A 81 -14.33 -7.66 8.01
CA PHE A 81 -14.59 -7.11 9.35
C PHE A 81 -15.85 -6.24 9.42
N ARG A 82 -16.55 -6.04 8.30
CA ARG A 82 -17.76 -5.19 8.17
C ARG A 82 -17.53 -3.76 8.66
N GLU A 83 -16.31 -3.25 8.47
CA GLU A 83 -15.92 -1.88 8.80
C GLU A 83 -15.93 -0.95 7.58
N PHE A 84 -16.17 -1.50 6.39
CA PHE A 84 -16.28 -0.71 5.18
C PHE A 84 -17.46 0.29 5.26
N LYS A 85 -17.12 1.58 5.26
CA LYS A 85 -18.08 2.68 5.21
C LYS A 85 -17.66 3.64 4.10
N PRO A 86 -18.41 3.75 2.99
CA PRO A 86 -18.08 4.69 1.93
C PRO A 86 -18.20 6.11 2.49
N ARG A 87 -17.13 6.89 2.38
CA ARG A 87 -17.07 8.29 2.80
C ARG A 87 -16.58 9.12 1.61
N THR A 88 -17.30 10.19 1.30
CA THR A 88 -16.81 11.25 0.43
C THR A 88 -16.37 12.42 1.31
N GLY A 89 -15.19 12.97 1.04
CA GLY A 89 -14.68 14.15 1.74
C GLY A 89 -15.14 15.46 1.09
N SER A 90 -15.04 16.56 1.83
CA SER A 90 -15.09 17.91 1.26
C SER A 90 -13.90 18.14 0.30
N ALA A 91 -14.15 18.74 -0.87
CA ALA A 91 -13.15 19.05 -1.90
C ALA A 91 -12.31 17.85 -2.43
N PRO A 92 -12.94 16.88 -3.12
CA PRO A 92 -12.23 15.72 -3.69
C PRO A 92 -11.14 16.10 -4.69
N LEU A 93 -11.37 17.14 -5.51
CA LEU A 93 -10.39 17.60 -6.50
C LEU A 93 -9.10 18.11 -5.83
N VAL A 94 -9.23 18.90 -4.77
CA VAL A 94 -8.06 19.45 -4.04
C VAL A 94 -7.26 18.32 -3.40
N ARG A 95 -7.93 17.32 -2.80
CA ARG A 95 -7.26 16.15 -2.22
C ARG A 95 -6.52 15.32 -3.27
N PHE A 96 -7.11 15.15 -4.44
CA PHE A 96 -6.46 14.45 -5.55
C PHE A 96 -5.18 15.18 -6.00
N LEU A 97 -5.28 16.49 -6.24
CA LEU A 97 -4.13 17.31 -6.65
C LEU A 97 -3.03 17.32 -5.57
N LEU A 98 -3.39 17.53 -4.30
CA LEU A 98 -2.42 17.45 -3.20
C LEU A 98 -1.76 16.06 -3.11
N GLY A 99 -2.50 14.99 -3.37
CA GLY A 99 -1.97 13.63 -3.43
C GLY A 99 -0.94 13.43 -4.53
N MET A 100 -1.09 14.09 -5.69
CA MET A 100 -0.09 14.05 -6.77
C MET A 100 1.25 14.69 -6.36
N PHE A 101 1.23 15.70 -5.49
CA PHE A 101 2.44 16.40 -5.03
C PHE A 101 3.04 15.83 -3.73
N ALA A 102 2.33 14.93 -3.04
CA ALA A 102 2.76 14.37 -1.76
C ALA A 102 3.81 13.24 -1.89
N VAL A 103 4.21 12.90 -3.12
CA VAL A 103 5.11 11.78 -3.46
C VAL A 103 6.49 12.28 -3.86
#